data_AF-A0A843H0H4-F1
#
_entry.id   AF-A0A843H0H4-F1
#
_cell.length_a   1.000
_cell.length_b   1.000
_cell.length_c   1.000
_cell.angle_alpha   90.00
_cell.angle_beta   90.00
_cell.angle_gamma   90.00
#
_symmetry.space_group_name_H-M   'P 1'
#
loop_
_entity.id
_entity.type
_entity.pdbx_description
1 polymer ?
#
loop_
_entity_poly.entity_id
_entity_poly.type
_entity_poly.pdbx_seq_one_letter_code
_entity_poly.pdbx_strand_id
1 'polypeptide(L)'
;VNCSKLARRLNRLTRTGHTVNVISWLSRSGSPAYNNAVTAVKLQWLRKHLPSVNFSEIHIVPYGTPKQTLGNGILFDDEKRNRDAWGAGAYDETQIFEVLKGLG
;
A
#
# COMPACT_ATOMS: atom_id res chain seq x y z
N VAL A 1 6.47 11.79 5.21
CA VAL A 1 6.82 11.09 3.95
C VAL A 1 6.86 12.08 2.79
N ASN A 2 7.91 12.07 1.97
CA ASN A 2 7.97 12.89 0.75
C ASN A 2 7.19 12.19 -0.38
N CYS A 3 5.90 12.54 -0.53
CA CYS A 3 4.99 11.89 -1.47
C CYS A 3 5.43 12.05 -2.93
N SER A 4 6.00 13.20 -3.29
CA SER A 4 6.52 13.43 -4.65
C SER A 4 7.70 12.53 -4.98
N LYS A 5 8.62 12.30 -4.02
CA LYS A 5 9.73 11.36 -4.17
C LYS A 5 9.22 9.92 -4.33
N LEU A 6 8.22 9.53 -3.53
CA LEU A 6 7.59 8.22 -3.62
C LEU A 6 6.91 8.02 -4.98
N ALA A 7 6.08 8.98 -5.41
CA ALA A 7 5.38 8.93 -6.70
C ALA A 7 6.34 8.75 -7.87
N ARG A 8 7.48 9.45 -7.90
CA ARG A 8 8.49 9.28 -8.96
C ARG A 8 9.07 7.87 -9.01
N ARG A 9 9.29 7.23 -7.86
CA ARG A 9 9.82 5.86 -7.78
C ARG A 9 8.77 4.85 -8.21
N LEU A 10 7.54 4.95 -7.68
CA LEU A 10 6.42 4.09 -8.07
C LEU A 10 6.17 4.16 -9.58
N ASN A 11 6.13 5.37 -10.15
CA ASN A 11 5.94 5.55 -11.59
C ASN A 11 7.11 5.05 -12.45
N ARG A 12 8.33 4.94 -11.90
CA ARG A 12 9.44 4.30 -12.60
C ARG A 12 9.24 2.80 -12.66
N LEU A 13 8.80 2.19 -11.57
CA LEU A 13 8.56 0.75 -11.49
C LEU A 13 7.41 0.31 -12.40
N THR A 14 6.35 1.12 -12.52
CA THR A 14 5.27 0.84 -13.47
C THR A 14 5.74 0.85 -14.91
N ARG A 15 6.71 1.72 -15.27
CA ARG A 15 7.33 1.71 -16.61
C ARG A 15 8.25 0.52 -16.86
N THR A 16 8.71 -0.16 -15.82
CA THR A 16 9.53 -1.38 -15.94
C THR A 16 8.71 -2.67 -15.78
N GLY A 17 7.38 -2.58 -15.80
CA GLY A 17 6.48 -3.74 -15.80
C GLY A 17 5.94 -4.16 -14.44
N HIS A 18 6.27 -3.43 -13.36
CA HIS A 18 5.70 -3.71 -12.04
C HIS A 18 4.29 -3.12 -11.92
N THR A 19 3.41 -3.80 -11.20
CA THR A 19 2.15 -3.22 -10.72
C THR A 19 2.36 -2.58 -9.35
N VAL A 20 1.59 -1.54 -9.05
CA VAL A 20 1.63 -0.87 -7.75
C VAL A 20 0.23 -0.91 -7.15
N ASN A 21 0.13 -1.57 -6.00
CA ASN A 21 -1.14 -1.79 -5.31
C ASN A 21 -1.13 -1.16 -3.92
N VAL A 22 -2.31 -0.86 -3.38
CA VAL A 22 -2.50 -0.44 -1.99
C VAL A 22 -3.34 -1.48 -1.27
N ILE A 23 -2.88 -1.97 -0.13
CA ILE A 23 -3.67 -2.82 0.77
C ILE A 23 -3.76 -2.13 2.13
N SER A 24 -4.96 -1.78 2.55
CA SER A 24 -5.20 -1.05 3.79
C SER A 24 -6.37 -1.62 4.57
N TRP A 25 -6.17 -1.86 5.86
CA TRP A 25 -7.25 -2.26 6.74
C TRP A 25 -8.14 -1.09 7.13
N LEU A 26 -9.42 -1.37 7.31
CA LEU A 26 -10.39 -0.54 8.01
C LEU A 26 -10.17 -0.63 9.51
N SER A 27 -10.91 0.17 10.28
CA SER A 27 -10.85 0.11 11.74
C SER A 27 -11.32 -1.25 12.25
N ARG A 28 -10.68 -1.75 13.31
CA ARG A 28 -11.00 -3.04 13.96
C ARG A 28 -12.46 -3.16 14.40
N SER A 29 -13.11 -2.05 14.76
CA SER A 29 -14.48 -2.03 15.25
C SER A 29 -15.33 -0.98 14.53
N GLY A 30 -14.99 -0.67 13.27
CA GLY A 30 -15.75 0.30 12.49
C GLY A 30 -17.12 -0.23 12.09
N SER A 31 -18.17 0.57 12.30
CA SER A 31 -19.49 0.30 11.73
C SER A 31 -19.46 0.40 10.20
N PRO A 32 -20.45 -0.16 9.47
CA PRO A 32 -20.50 -0.03 8.01
C PRO A 32 -20.44 1.42 7.53
N ALA A 33 -21.17 2.33 8.17
CA ALA A 33 -21.16 3.75 7.84
C ALA A 33 -19.79 4.40 8.08
N TYR A 34 -19.16 4.08 9.22
CA TYR A 34 -17.81 4.59 9.53
C TYR A 34 -16.77 4.05 8.55
N ASN A 35 -16.85 2.76 8.21
CA ASN A 35 -15.95 2.13 7.25
C ASN A 35 -16.08 2.75 5.86
N ASN A 36 -17.30 3.05 5.41
CA ASN A 36 -17.53 3.76 4.15
C ASN A 36 -16.90 5.17 4.16
N ALA A 37 -17.04 5.90 5.26
CA ALA A 37 -16.42 7.21 5.42
C ALA A 37 -14.88 7.13 5.40
N VAL A 38 -14.30 6.17 6.13
CA VAL A 38 -12.84 5.93 6.14
C VAL A 38 -12.34 5.53 4.76
N THR A 39 -13.05 4.65 4.05
CA THR A 39 -12.74 4.29 2.66
C THR A 39 -12.68 5.52 1.76
N ALA A 40 -13.71 6.37 1.81
CA ALA A 40 -13.76 7.60 1.02
C ALA A 40 -12.58 8.52 1.32
N VAL A 41 -12.25 8.72 2.60
CA VAL A 41 -11.12 9.56 3.03
C VAL A 41 -9.78 8.99 2.55
N LYS A 42 -9.56 7.67 2.66
CA LYS A 42 -8.33 7.02 2.18
C LYS A 42 -8.16 7.17 0.67
N LEU A 43 -9.23 6.96 -0.10
CA LEU A 43 -9.21 7.15 -1.55
C LEU A 43 -8.93 8.62 -1.92
N GLN A 44 -9.56 9.56 -1.22
CA GLN A 44 -9.31 10.99 -1.43
C GLN A 44 -7.87 11.37 -1.08
N TRP A 45 -7.31 10.80 -0.01
CA TRP A 45 -5.92 11.01 0.39
C TRP A 45 -4.96 10.56 -0.71
N LEU A 46 -5.15 9.36 -1.27
CA LEU A 46 -4.34 8.86 -2.38
C LEU A 46 -4.43 9.78 -3.60
N ARG A 47 -5.64 10.18 -3.99
CA ARG A 47 -5.85 11.12 -5.11
C ARG A 47 -5.18 12.47 -4.89
N LYS A 48 -5.22 12.99 -3.66
CA LYS A 48 -4.64 14.29 -3.31
C LYS A 48 -3.12 14.25 -3.27
N HIS A 49 -2.53 13.21 -2.69
CA HIS A 49 -1.10 13.16 -2.37
C HIS A 49 -0.25 12.37 -3.37
N LEU A 50 -0.87 11.46 -4.13
CA LEU A 50 -0.23 10.66 -5.17
C LEU A 50 -1.03 10.74 -6.49
N PRO A 51 -1.41 11.95 -6.98
CA PRO A 51 -2.29 12.11 -8.13
C PRO A 51 -1.73 11.53 -9.43
N SER A 52 -0.40 11.43 -9.54
CA SER A 52 0.27 10.91 -10.74
C SER A 52 0.54 9.41 -10.69
N VAL A 53 0.18 8.71 -9.60
CA VAL A 53 0.44 7.28 -9.45
C VAL A 53 -0.80 6.51 -9.89
N ASN A 54 -0.64 5.68 -10.91
CA ASN A 54 -1.68 4.77 -11.36
C ASN A 54 -1.57 3.48 -10.54
N PHE A 55 -2.42 3.35 -9.52
CA PHE A 55 -2.55 2.12 -8.77
C PHE A 55 -3.31 1.08 -9.60
N SER A 56 -2.77 -0.13 -9.71
CA SER A 56 -3.47 -1.22 -10.41
C SER A 56 -4.66 -1.68 -9.57
N GLU A 57 -4.47 -1.83 -8.26
CA GLU A 57 -5.53 -2.18 -7.32
C GLU A 57 -5.42 -1.38 -6.01
N ILE A 58 -6.57 -1.06 -5.41
CA ILE A 58 -6.67 -0.45 -4.08
C ILE A 58 -7.65 -1.27 -3.25
N HIS A 59 -7.11 -2.06 -2.33
CA HIS A 59 -7.83 -2.92 -1.40
C HIS A 59 -8.01 -2.20 -0.06
N ILE A 60 -9.24 -1.73 0.22
CA ILE A 60 -9.62 -1.22 1.54
C ILE A 60 -10.55 -2.25 2.17
N VAL A 61 -10.01 -3.06 3.08
CA VAL A 61 -10.63 -4.31 3.54
C VAL A 61 -10.81 -4.33 5.07
N PRO A 62 -11.67 -5.18 5.64
CA PRO A 62 -11.81 -5.30 7.08
C PRO A 62 -10.48 -5.53 7.82
N TYR A 63 -10.42 -5.07 9.07
CA TYR A 63 -9.25 -5.32 9.91
C TYR A 63 -9.00 -6.82 10.08
N GLY A 64 -7.73 -7.24 10.02
CA GLY A 64 -7.35 -8.63 10.15
C GLY A 64 -7.51 -9.47 8.87
N THR A 65 -8.00 -8.90 7.77
CA THR A 65 -8.00 -9.60 6.48
C THR A 65 -6.57 -9.96 6.08
N PRO A 66 -6.23 -11.25 5.87
CA PRO A 66 -4.87 -11.67 5.56
C PRO A 66 -4.36 -11.01 4.26
N LYS A 67 -3.38 -10.09 4.36
CA LYS A 67 -2.94 -9.29 3.20
C LYS A 67 -2.33 -10.15 2.10
N GLN A 68 -1.66 -11.24 2.45
CA GLN A 68 -1.02 -12.18 1.53
C GLN A 68 -1.99 -12.90 0.59
N THR A 69 -3.31 -12.81 0.83
CA THR A 69 -4.32 -13.34 -0.10
C THR A 69 -4.75 -12.32 -1.16
N LEU A 70 -4.30 -11.06 -1.05
CA LEU A 70 -4.71 -9.94 -1.91
C LEU A 70 -3.61 -9.51 -2.89
N GLY A 71 -2.45 -10.16 -2.85
CA GLY A 71 -1.33 -9.83 -3.73
C GLY A 71 -0.13 -10.73 -3.49
N ASN A 72 0.91 -10.49 -4.28
CA ASN A 72 2.20 -11.16 -4.18
C ASN A 72 3.34 -10.15 -4.46
N GLY A 73 4.59 -10.58 -4.30
CA GLY A 73 5.75 -9.73 -4.52
C GLY A 73 6.19 -8.98 -3.27
N ILE A 74 6.48 -7.69 -3.40
CA ILE A 74 7.08 -6.88 -2.33
C ILE A 74 6.00 -6.17 -1.52
N LEU A 75 6.03 -6.36 -0.20
CA LEU A 75 5.15 -5.67 0.76
C LEU A 75 5.96 -4.67 1.59
N PHE A 76 5.42 -3.46 1.75
CA PHE A 76 5.86 -2.50 2.77
C PHE A 76 4.73 -2.32 3.77
N ASP A 77 4.97 -2.68 5.03
CA ASP A 77 3.96 -2.66 6.10
C ASP A 77 4.64 -2.34 7.43
N ASP A 78 4.00 -1.56 8.28
CA ASP A 78 4.51 -1.18 9.60
C ASP A 78 4.29 -2.27 10.66
N GLU A 79 3.30 -3.13 10.47
CA GLU A 79 3.00 -4.17 11.44
C GLU A 79 3.81 -5.44 11.16
N LYS A 80 4.74 -5.78 12.07
CA LYS A 80 5.59 -6.97 11.96
C LYS A 80 4.78 -8.25 11.66
N ARG A 81 3.59 -8.41 12.25
CA ARG A 81 2.71 -9.56 12.02
C ARG A 81 2.32 -9.71 10.55
N ASN A 82 2.03 -8.61 9.86
CA ASN A 82 1.68 -8.64 8.44
C ASN A 82 2.89 -9.03 7.60
N ARG A 83 4.07 -8.52 7.96
CA ARG A 83 5.34 -8.89 7.30
C ARG A 83 5.67 -10.37 7.48
N ASP A 84 5.55 -10.88 8.69
CA ASP A 84 5.77 -12.30 9.00
C ASP A 84 4.79 -13.20 8.23
N ALA A 85 3.52 -12.80 8.14
CA ALA A 85 2.49 -13.54 7.40
C ALA A 85 2.68 -13.48 5.88
N TRP A 86 3.25 -12.40 5.35
CA TRP A 86 3.60 -12.27 3.93
C TRP A 86 4.85 -13.08 3.58
N GLY A 87 5.83 -13.12 4.48
CA GLY A 87 7.07 -13.88 4.32
C GLY A 87 8.12 -13.15 3.49
N ALA A 88 8.72 -13.85 2.52
CA ALA A 88 9.80 -13.30 1.70
C ALA A 88 9.32 -12.07 0.89
N GLY A 89 10.14 -11.01 0.88
CA GLY A 89 9.81 -9.77 0.19
C GLY A 89 8.95 -8.79 1.01
N ALA A 90 8.72 -9.03 2.29
CA ALA A 90 8.10 -8.06 3.19
C ALA A 90 9.14 -7.22 3.95
N TYR A 91 8.95 -5.91 3.95
CA TYR A 91 9.86 -4.93 4.54
C TYR A 91 9.10 -3.96 5.44
N ASP A 92 9.81 -3.39 6.40
CA ASP A 92 9.30 -2.29 7.20
C ASP A 92 9.05 -1.05 6.31
N GLU A 93 8.03 -0.26 6.62
CA GLU A 93 7.66 0.91 5.83
C GLU A 93 8.77 1.96 5.78
N THR A 94 9.64 2.00 6.80
CA THR A 94 10.81 2.89 6.84
C THR A 94 11.83 2.56 5.75
N GLN A 95 11.85 1.32 5.27
CA GLN A 95 12.80 0.82 4.26
C GLN A 95 12.34 1.08 2.82
N ILE A 96 11.15 1.65 2.61
CA ILE A 96 10.53 1.77 1.29
C ILE A 96 11.45 2.44 0.27
N PHE A 97 12.13 3.53 0.63
CA PHE A 97 12.99 4.23 -0.32
C PHE A 97 14.28 3.48 -0.66
N GLU A 98 14.81 2.69 0.28
CA GLU A 98 16.01 1.90 0.09
C GLU A 98 15.72 0.74 -0.86
N VAL A 99 14.68 -0.05 -0.57
CA VAL A 99 14.29 -1.19 -1.39
C VAL A 99 13.88 -0.74 -2.79
N LEU A 100 13.04 0.29 -2.92
CA LEU A 100 12.62 0.79 -4.23
C LEU A 100 13.79 1.34 -5.07
N LYS A 101 14.90 1.78 -4.44
CA LYS A 101 16.11 2.20 -5.17
C LYS A 101 16.85 1.01 -5.78
N GLY A 102 16.82 -0.16 -5.12
CA GLY A 102 17.44 -1.39 -5.63
C GLY A 102 16.72 -2.01 -6.82
N LEU A 103 15.45 -1.64 -7.04
CA LEU A 103 14.60 -2.17 -8.12
C LEU A 103 14.65 -1.32 -9.41
N GLY A 104 15.28 -0.13 -9.40
CA GLY A 104 15.40 0.73 -10.60
C GLY A 104 15.83 2.20 -10.40
#